data_AF-A0A2G0E6S9-F1
#
_entry.id   AF-A0A2G0E6S9-F1
#
_cell.length_a   1.000
_cell.length_b   1.000
_cell.length_c   1.000
_cell.angle_alpha   90.00
_cell.angle_beta   90.00
_cell.angle_gamma   90.00
#
_symmetry.space_group_name_H-M   'P 1'
#
loop_
_entity.id
_entity.type
_entity.pdbx_description
1 polymer ?
#
loop_
_entity_poly.entity_id
_entity_poly.type
_entity_poly.pdbx_seq_one_letter_code
_entity_poly.pdbx_strand_id
1 'polypeptide(L)'
;MKKESRENMKKKKIAASPVPLVALADQSITAEKYRTIRSNIQFAAIDRELNTLVITSSGPDEGKSITAANLAVVFANSGKQVLLVDADLRKPTVALSFQLPHNEGLSNLLSERERIADDYITETHIENLWILPSGPKPPNPSEV
;
A
#
# COMPACT_ATOMS: atom_id res chain seq x y z
N MET A 1 -29.78 -25.17 19.73
CA MET A 1 -29.63 -24.94 18.27
C MET A 1 -29.71 -23.47 17.80
N LYS A 2 -30.21 -22.48 18.57
CA LYS A 2 -30.25 -21.05 18.15
C LYS A 2 -29.10 -20.14 18.66
N LYS A 3 -28.17 -20.67 19.47
CA LYS A 3 -27.02 -19.91 20.02
C LYS A 3 -25.77 -19.98 19.12
N GLU A 4 -25.41 -21.15 18.62
CA GLU A 4 -24.25 -21.33 17.71
C GLU A 4 -24.38 -20.56 16.38
N SER A 5 -25.60 -20.41 15.89
CA SER A 5 -25.90 -19.66 14.66
C SER A 5 -25.73 -18.15 14.81
N ARG A 6 -25.82 -17.60 16.03
CA ARG A 6 -25.55 -16.17 16.31
C ARG A 6 -24.06 -15.89 16.57
N GLU A 7 -23.30 -16.86 17.07
CA GLU A 7 -21.85 -16.74 17.23
C GLU A 7 -21.10 -16.82 15.88
N ASN A 8 -21.55 -17.68 14.96
CA ASN A 8 -21.00 -17.72 13.60
C ASN A 8 -21.30 -16.46 12.78
N MET A 9 -22.33 -15.69 13.14
CA MET A 9 -22.66 -14.42 12.50
C MET A 9 -21.82 -13.24 13.03
N LYS A 10 -21.24 -13.36 14.25
CA LYS A 10 -20.29 -12.37 14.81
C LYS A 10 -18.84 -12.58 14.36
N LYS A 11 -18.48 -13.80 13.90
CA LYS A 11 -17.13 -14.12 13.40
C LYS A 11 -16.89 -13.75 11.93
N LYS A 12 -17.93 -13.35 11.19
CA LYS A 12 -17.79 -12.70 9.88
C LYS A 12 -17.38 -11.23 10.08
N LYS A 13 -16.24 -11.01 10.74
CA LYS A 13 -15.55 -9.72 10.67
C LYS A 13 -15.37 -9.42 9.18
N ILE A 14 -15.76 -8.23 8.78
CA ILE A 14 -15.55 -7.67 7.46
C ILE A 14 -14.04 -7.81 7.18
N ALA A 15 -13.63 -8.89 6.52
CA ALA A 15 -12.34 -8.92 5.87
C ALA A 15 -12.46 -7.82 4.81
N ALA A 16 -11.77 -6.71 5.02
CA ALA A 16 -11.78 -5.60 4.08
C ALA A 16 -11.46 -6.19 2.71
N SER A 17 -12.42 -6.10 1.78
CA SER A 17 -12.27 -6.64 0.44
C SER A 17 -11.03 -6.03 -0.21
N PRO A 18 -10.25 -6.80 -1.00
CA PRO A 18 -9.11 -6.26 -1.71
C PRO A 18 -9.53 -5.05 -2.52
N VAL A 19 -8.85 -3.93 -2.32
CA VAL A 19 -9.07 -2.74 -3.14
C VAL A 19 -8.56 -3.05 -4.55
N PRO A 20 -9.33 -2.78 -5.61
CA PRO A 20 -8.93 -3.10 -6.97
C PRO A 20 -7.68 -2.32 -7.39
N LEU A 21 -6.64 -3.06 -7.78
CA LEU A 21 -5.47 -2.55 -8.49
C LEU A 21 -5.83 -2.40 -9.97
N VAL A 22 -6.58 -1.36 -10.31
CA VAL A 22 -7.10 -1.13 -11.67
C VAL A 22 -5.97 -0.90 -12.70
N ALA A 23 -4.81 -0.42 -12.24
CA ALA A 23 -3.60 -0.27 -13.05
C ALA A 23 -2.98 -1.60 -13.51
N LEU A 24 -3.38 -2.75 -12.95
CA LEU A 24 -3.01 -4.07 -13.48
C LEU A 24 -3.64 -4.32 -14.86
N ALA A 25 -4.82 -3.75 -15.13
CA ALA A 25 -5.47 -3.83 -16.42
C ALA A 25 -4.88 -2.76 -17.35
N ASP A 26 -3.88 -3.15 -18.13
CA ASP A 26 -3.05 -2.28 -18.97
C ASP A 26 -3.89 -1.37 -19.92
N GLN A 27 -5.06 -1.80 -20.37
CA GLN A 27 -5.87 -1.06 -21.34
C GLN A 27 -7.08 -0.33 -20.76
N SER A 28 -7.22 -0.24 -19.43
CA SER A 28 -8.38 0.45 -18.85
C SER A 28 -8.25 1.98 -18.93
N ILE A 29 -9.37 2.68 -19.16
CA ILE A 29 -9.44 4.15 -19.16
C ILE A 29 -8.91 4.71 -17.82
N THR A 30 -9.21 4.02 -16.72
CA THR A 30 -8.75 4.41 -15.38
C THR A 30 -7.24 4.23 -15.21
N ALA A 31 -6.63 3.17 -15.75
CA ALA A 31 -5.18 3.02 -15.76
C ALA A 31 -4.50 4.17 -16.52
N GLU A 32 -5.09 4.62 -17.63
CA GLU A 32 -4.56 5.76 -18.40
C GLU A 32 -4.58 7.08 -17.61
N LYS A 33 -5.55 7.27 -16.72
CA LYS A 33 -5.55 8.41 -15.79
C LYS A 33 -4.38 8.35 -14.82
N TYR A 34 -4.03 7.18 -14.30
CA TYR A 34 -2.84 7.02 -13.46
C TYR A 34 -1.53 7.24 -14.24
N ARG A 35 -1.45 6.81 -15.51
CA ARG A 35 -0.30 7.14 -16.38
C ARG A 35 -0.17 8.64 -16.61
N THR A 36 -1.28 9.34 -16.79
CA THR A 36 -1.29 10.81 -16.91
C THR A 36 -0.75 11.47 -15.65
N ILE A 37 -1.18 11.01 -14.46
CA ILE A 37 -0.68 11.53 -13.17
C ILE A 37 0.83 11.27 -13.04
N ARG A 38 1.29 10.05 -13.36
CA ARG A 38 2.73 9.70 -13.36
C ARG A 38 3.54 10.65 -14.23
N SER A 39 3.12 10.88 -15.48
CA SER A 39 3.80 11.79 -16.40
C SER A 39 3.85 13.21 -15.84
N ASN A 40 2.75 13.72 -15.30
CA ASN A 40 2.71 15.05 -14.69
C ASN A 40 3.65 15.18 -13.48
N ILE A 41 3.73 14.14 -12.64
CA ILE A 41 4.69 14.09 -11.53
C ILE A 41 6.13 14.14 -12.04
N GLN A 42 6.46 13.37 -13.09
CA GLN A 42 7.78 13.38 -13.70
C GLN A 42 8.13 14.75 -14.31
N PHE A 43 7.18 15.41 -14.98
CA PHE A 43 7.37 16.75 -15.51
C PHE A 43 7.56 17.81 -14.40
N ALA A 44 6.80 17.71 -13.31
CA ALA A 44 6.92 18.63 -12.18
C ALA A 44 8.27 18.52 -11.45
N ALA A 45 8.99 17.41 -11.64
CA ALA A 45 10.31 17.16 -11.09
C ALA A 45 11.41 17.19 -12.17
N ILE A 46 11.23 17.87 -13.30
CA ILE A 46 12.20 17.79 -14.42
C ILE A 46 13.64 18.20 -14.02
N ASP A 47 13.78 19.14 -13.08
CA ASP A 47 15.07 19.65 -12.62
C ASP A 47 15.70 18.81 -11.50
N ARG A 48 15.02 17.76 -11.01
CA ARG A 48 15.51 16.90 -9.93
C ARG A 48 15.04 15.47 -10.04
N GLU A 49 15.90 14.51 -9.75
CA GLU A 49 15.46 13.12 -9.71
C GLU A 49 14.47 12.88 -8.56
N LEU A 50 13.24 12.48 -8.90
CA LEU A 50 12.20 12.19 -7.91
C LEU A 50 12.33 10.76 -7.39
N ASN A 51 13.03 10.61 -6.27
CA ASN A 51 13.25 9.30 -5.62
C ASN A 51 12.25 8.98 -4.50
N THR A 52 11.51 9.98 -4.01
CA THR A 52 10.53 9.79 -2.93
C THR A 52 9.30 10.65 -3.16
N LEU A 53 8.12 10.06 -2.94
CA LEU A 53 6.83 10.72 -3.07
C LEU A 53 5.91 10.31 -1.92
N VAL A 54 5.33 11.28 -1.22
CA VAL A 54 4.33 11.05 -0.19
C VAL A 54 2.93 11.30 -0.76
N ILE A 55 2.02 10.35 -0.57
CA ILE A 55 0.61 10.48 -0.92
C ILE A 55 -0.21 10.62 0.37
N THR A 56 -0.95 11.71 0.49
CA THR A 56 -1.82 12.01 1.64
C THR A 56 -3.13 12.63 1.18
N SER A 57 -4.08 12.79 2.09
CA SER A 57 -5.42 13.32 1.81
C SER A 57 -5.92 14.18 2.98
N SER A 58 -6.90 15.06 2.73
CA SER A 58 -7.44 15.97 3.75
C SER A 58 -8.28 15.23 4.79
N GLY A 59 -8.94 14.14 4.38
CA GLY A 59 -9.83 13.34 5.20
C GLY A 59 -9.56 11.84 5.08
N PRO A 60 -10.14 11.04 6.01
CA PRO A 60 -10.17 9.59 5.87
C PRO A 60 -11.00 9.18 4.63
N ASP A 61 -10.72 7.99 4.10
CA ASP A 61 -11.50 7.35 3.03
C ASP A 61 -11.57 8.11 1.68
N GLU A 62 -10.69 9.10 1.46
CA GLU A 62 -10.55 9.84 0.19
C GLU A 62 -9.75 9.10 -0.90
N GLY A 63 -9.41 7.83 -0.68
CA GLY A 63 -8.74 6.99 -1.68
C GLY A 63 -7.22 7.18 -1.78
N LYS A 64 -6.56 7.77 -0.77
CA LYS A 64 -5.09 7.94 -0.73
C LYS A 64 -4.32 6.64 -0.98
N SER A 65 -4.70 5.55 -0.31
CA SER A 65 -4.03 4.26 -0.42
C SER A 65 -4.28 3.59 -1.78
N ILE A 66 -5.49 3.77 -2.34
CA ILE A 66 -5.83 3.32 -3.69
C ILE A 66 -4.96 4.03 -4.73
N THR A 67 -4.84 5.35 -4.58
CA THR A 67 -4.06 6.21 -5.46
C THR A 67 -2.58 5.85 -5.38
N ALA A 68 -2.04 5.68 -4.17
CA ALA A 68 -0.66 5.29 -3.95
C ALA A 68 -0.33 3.92 -4.57
N ALA A 69 -1.21 2.92 -4.36
CA ALA A 69 -1.03 1.59 -4.91
C ALA A 69 -1.03 1.58 -6.45
N ASN A 70 -2.02 2.24 -7.08
CA ASN A 70 -2.09 2.30 -8.54
C ASN A 70 -0.97 3.14 -9.15
N LEU A 71 -0.53 4.21 -8.47
CA LEU A 71 0.65 4.97 -8.89
C LEU A 71 1.92 4.11 -8.85
N ALA A 72 2.12 3.34 -7.78
CA ALA A 72 3.26 2.43 -7.66
C ALA A 72 3.29 1.42 -8.82
N VAL A 73 2.13 0.85 -9.18
CA VAL A 73 2.01 -0.05 -10.34
C VAL A 73 2.38 0.63 -11.65
N VAL A 74 1.87 1.83 -11.95
CA VAL A 74 2.20 2.50 -13.23
C VAL A 74 3.65 3.00 -13.30
N PHE A 75 4.29 3.30 -12.16
CA PHE A 75 5.72 3.56 -12.12
C PHE A 75 6.53 2.27 -12.36
N ALA A 76 6.18 1.18 -11.69
CA ALA A 76 6.82 -0.12 -11.87
C ALA A 76 6.74 -0.62 -13.32
N ASN A 77 5.55 -0.53 -13.93
CA ASN A 77 5.32 -0.88 -15.35
C ASN A 77 6.10 0.01 -16.34
N SER A 78 6.64 1.16 -15.90
CA SER A 78 7.55 1.98 -16.73
C SER A 78 9.02 1.58 -16.61
N GLY A 79 9.31 0.46 -15.93
CA GLY A 79 10.66 -0.05 -15.71
C GLY A 79 11.38 0.59 -14.52
N LYS A 80 10.68 1.34 -13.66
CA LYS A 80 11.28 1.89 -12.44
C LYS A 80 11.21 0.87 -11.32
N GLN A 81 12.28 0.74 -10.54
CA GLN A 81 12.24 -0.01 -9.29
C GLN A 81 11.48 0.81 -8.24
N VAL A 82 10.37 0.27 -7.74
CA VAL A 82 9.44 0.97 -6.85
C VAL A 82 9.28 0.20 -5.54
N LEU A 83 9.50 0.89 -4.43
CA LEU A 83 9.08 0.45 -3.10
C LEU A 83 7.86 1.25 -2.66
N LEU A 84 6.72 0.59 -2.46
CA LEU A 84 5.55 1.18 -1.85
C LEU A 84 5.56 0.94 -0.33
N VAL A 85 5.67 2.00 0.45
CA VAL A 85 5.68 1.95 1.91
C VAL A 85 4.30 2.32 2.47
N ASP A 86 3.67 1.42 3.23
CA ASP A 86 2.43 1.72 3.95
C ASP A 86 2.72 2.38 5.30
N ALA A 87 2.80 3.71 5.28
CA ALA A 87 3.02 4.52 6.48
C ALA A 87 1.73 4.82 7.28
N ASP A 88 0.56 4.30 6.88
CA ASP A 88 -0.66 4.43 7.68
C ASP A 88 -0.73 3.35 8.76
N LEU A 89 0.00 3.58 9.86
CA LEU A 89 0.04 2.68 11.02
C LEU A 89 -1.30 2.62 11.80
N ARG A 90 -2.32 3.40 11.41
CA ARG A 90 -3.62 3.46 12.11
C ARG A 90 -4.66 2.58 11.43
N LYS A 91 -4.76 2.65 10.10
CA LYS A 91 -5.69 1.88 9.26
C LYS A 91 -4.99 1.41 7.98
N PRO A 92 -4.01 0.50 8.08
CA PRO A 92 -3.25 0.04 6.92
C PRO A 92 -4.14 -0.74 5.95
N THR A 93 -3.92 -0.53 4.65
CA THR A 93 -4.76 -1.10 3.59
C THR A 93 -3.96 -1.58 2.37
N VAL A 94 -2.66 -1.27 2.30
CA VAL A 94 -1.83 -1.63 1.15
C VAL A 94 -1.66 -3.14 1.06
N ALA A 95 -1.24 -3.81 2.12
CA ALA A 95 -1.01 -5.26 2.12
C ALA A 95 -2.25 -6.05 1.66
N LEU A 96 -3.46 -5.61 2.05
CA LEU A 96 -4.73 -6.20 1.62
C LEU A 96 -4.97 -6.05 0.11
N SER A 97 -4.60 -4.91 -0.46
CA SER A 97 -4.76 -4.61 -1.89
C SER A 97 -3.89 -5.53 -2.76
N PHE A 98 -2.72 -5.90 -2.25
CA PHE A 98 -1.77 -6.79 -2.91
C PHE A 98 -1.86 -8.26 -2.45
N GLN A 99 -2.81 -8.58 -1.58
CA GLN A 99 -3.02 -9.94 -1.02
C GLN A 99 -1.78 -10.49 -0.31
N LEU A 100 -1.05 -9.62 0.38
CA LEU A 100 0.19 -9.96 1.10
C LEU A 100 -0.07 -10.14 2.60
N PRO A 101 0.79 -10.91 3.30
CA PRO A 101 0.82 -10.91 4.76
C PRO A 101 1.16 -9.51 5.30
N HIS A 102 0.70 -9.20 6.51
CA HIS A 102 0.94 -7.90 7.18
C HIS A 102 1.37 -8.05 8.64
N ASN A 103 1.93 -9.22 8.98
CA ASN A 103 2.32 -9.57 10.35
C ASN A 103 3.58 -8.83 10.81
N GLU A 104 4.43 -8.45 9.85
CA GLU A 104 5.66 -7.71 10.04
C GLU A 104 5.71 -6.57 9.02
N GLY A 105 6.41 -5.48 9.33
CA GLY A 105 6.51 -4.34 8.44
C GLY A 105 7.11 -3.11 9.10
N LEU A 106 6.71 -1.93 8.63
CA LEU A 106 7.25 -0.64 9.04
C LEU A 106 7.24 -0.44 10.56
N SER A 107 6.18 -0.80 11.27
CA SER A 107 6.13 -0.63 12.73
C SER A 107 7.17 -1.50 13.47
N ASN A 108 7.43 -2.73 13.01
CA ASN A 108 8.53 -3.56 13.52
C ASN A 108 9.89 -2.94 13.19
N LEU A 109 10.05 -2.57 11.91
CA LEU A 109 11.23 -1.90 11.37
C LEU A 109 11.50 -0.54 12.01
N LEU A 110 10.54 0.04 12.75
CA LEU A 110 10.74 1.26 13.55
C LEU A 110 10.85 1.01 15.07
N SER A 111 10.43 -0.16 15.59
CA SER A 111 10.56 -0.54 17.03
C SER A 111 11.82 -1.33 17.47
N GLU A 112 12.36 -2.24 16.65
CA GLU A 112 13.53 -3.09 16.94
C GLU A 112 14.92 -2.38 16.90
N ARG A 113 16.00 -2.91 17.51
CA ARG A 113 17.29 -2.18 17.58
C ARG A 113 18.33 -2.60 16.54
N GLU A 114 18.34 -3.85 16.13
CA GLU A 114 19.22 -4.42 15.11
C GLU A 114 18.34 -5.00 14.02
N ARG A 115 18.28 -4.34 12.86
CA ARG A 115 17.26 -4.61 11.84
C ARG A 115 17.80 -4.32 10.45
N ILE A 116 17.50 -5.22 9.53
CA ILE A 116 17.81 -5.11 8.11
C ILE A 116 16.49 -4.80 7.40
N ALA A 117 16.41 -3.68 6.68
CA ALA A 117 15.17 -3.25 6.04
C ALA A 117 14.58 -4.32 5.11
N ASP A 118 15.45 -5.04 4.40
CA ASP A 118 15.11 -6.07 3.44
C ASP A 118 14.29 -7.21 4.05
N ASP A 119 14.47 -7.51 5.34
CA ASP A 119 13.70 -8.57 6.04
C ASP A 119 12.21 -8.24 6.13
N TYR A 120 11.83 -6.96 6.02
CA TYR A 120 10.45 -6.48 6.13
C TYR A 120 9.86 -6.08 4.77
N ILE A 121 10.64 -6.16 3.69
CA ILE A 121 10.19 -5.84 2.34
C ILE A 121 9.66 -7.13 1.69
N THR A 122 8.47 -7.04 1.10
CA THR A 122 7.82 -8.15 0.42
C THR A 122 7.75 -7.91 -1.09
N GLU A 123 8.21 -8.87 -1.86
CA GLU A 123 8.03 -8.89 -3.31
C GLU A 123 6.55 -9.03 -3.69
N THR A 124 6.12 -8.30 -4.72
CA THR A 124 4.79 -8.46 -5.29
C THR A 124 4.83 -9.36 -6.52
N HIS A 125 3.65 -9.76 -7.01
CA HIS A 125 3.53 -10.43 -8.31
C HIS A 125 3.73 -9.50 -9.50
N ILE A 126 4.03 -8.21 -9.26
CA ILE A 126 4.22 -7.17 -10.28
C ILE A 126 5.72 -6.90 -10.38
N GLU A 127 6.24 -7.00 -11.60
CA GLU A 127 7.66 -6.75 -11.87
C GLU A 127 8.07 -5.34 -11.42
N ASN A 128 9.27 -5.22 -10.83
CA ASN A 128 9.83 -3.97 -10.31
C ASN A 128 9.05 -3.31 -9.16
N LEU A 129 8.13 -4.02 -8.50
CA LEU A 129 7.36 -3.51 -7.38
C LEU A 129 7.54 -4.35 -6.11
N TRP A 130 8.01 -3.69 -5.06
CA TRP A 130 8.12 -4.20 -3.70
C TRP A 130 7.23 -3.41 -2.75
N ILE A 131 6.87 -4.02 -1.63
CA ILE A 131 6.04 -3.40 -0.61
C ILE A 131 6.70 -3.53 0.75
N LEU A 132 6.79 -2.42 1.48
CA LEU A 132 7.01 -2.42 2.92
C LEU A 132 5.64 -2.19 3.59
N PRO A 133 4.95 -3.26 4.05
CA PRO A 133 3.65 -3.12 4.70
C PRO A 133 3.79 -2.36 6.03
N SER A 134 2.68 -1.91 6.59
CA SER A 134 2.69 -1.18 7.87
C SER A 134 3.17 -2.03 9.05
N GLY A 135 3.01 -3.36 8.99
CA GLY A 135 3.17 -4.24 10.14
C GLY A 135 2.00 -4.16 11.13
N PRO A 136 2.15 -4.75 12.34
CA PRO A 136 1.13 -4.74 13.37
C PRO A 136 0.89 -3.32 13.87
N LYS A 137 -0.37 -3.02 14.23
CA LYS A 137 -0.74 -1.73 14.77
C LYS A 137 0.02 -1.47 16.08
N PRO A 138 0.92 -0.46 16.13
CA PRO A 138 1.66 -0.15 17.34
C PRO A 138 0.74 0.49 18.40
N PRO A 139 1.09 0.42 19.70
CA PRO A 139 0.33 1.10 20.75
C PRO A 139 0.29 2.62 20.53
N ASN A 140 1.41 3.22 20.09
CA ASN A 140 1.54 4.66 19.81
C ASN A 140 2.07 4.91 18.38
N PRO A 141 1.19 4.97 17.36
CA PRO A 141 1.58 5.14 15.94
C PRO A 141 2.41 6.38 15.59
N SER A 142 2.38 7.42 16.41
CA SER A 142 3.11 8.68 16.15
C SER A 142 4.48 8.74 16.81
N GLU A 143 4.83 7.75 17.64
CA GLU A 143 6.08 7.70 18.42
C GLU A 143 7.00 6.56 17.97
N VAL A 144 6.57 5.76 16.98
CA VAL A 144 7.37 4.70 16.36
C VAL A 144 8.25 5.30 15.29
#